data_AF-A0A0P7Y9C3-F1
#
_entry.id   AF-A0A0P7Y9C3-F1
#
_cell.length_a   1.000
_cell.length_b   1.000
_cell.length_c   1.000
_cell.angle_alpha   90.00
_cell.angle_beta   90.00
_cell.angle_gamma   90.00
#
_symmetry.space_group_name_H-M   'P 1'
#
loop_
_entity.id
_entity.type
_entity.pdbx_description
1 polymer ?
#
loop_
_entity_poly.entity_id
_entity_poly.type
_entity_poly.pdbx_seq_one_letter_code
_entity_poly.pdbx_strand_id
1 'polypeptide(L)'
;MARLYLPHAEELIRPERTTLTVNLNIEHYNQQLATTIQKEFYRERIRELSAGCVGTLLRISGQVVRTHPVHPELVSGTFLCMDCQSVIKDVEQQFKYTQPAICRNPVCANRCRFMLDTNKSRFVDFQKVRIQETQAELPQGSIPRSIEVILRAEAVEMAQAGDRCDFTGTLIVVPDISALALAGTRAETSSRITGKEGFEADGIQGLKALGVRELSYWLVFLASHVAPTNPWVSSCPVAME
;
A
#
# COMPACT_ATOMS: atom_id res chain seq x y z
N MET A 1 9.55 3.34 -32.83
CA MET A 1 8.61 2.86 -31.79
C MET A 1 9.22 2.93 -30.38
N ALA A 2 10.35 2.29 -30.07
CA ALA A 2 10.93 2.29 -28.71
C ALA A 2 11.35 3.67 -28.13
N ARG A 3 11.69 4.66 -28.97
CA ARG A 3 12.10 6.00 -28.52
C ARG A 3 10.95 6.93 -28.09
N LEU A 4 9.72 6.62 -28.46
CA LEU A 4 8.55 7.45 -28.12
C LEU A 4 8.04 7.23 -26.68
N TYR A 5 8.38 6.08 -26.09
CA TYR A 5 7.89 5.68 -24.75
C TYR A 5 8.89 5.94 -23.62
N LEU A 6 10.13 6.31 -23.95
CA LEU A 6 11.18 6.66 -22.98
C LEU A 6 10.75 7.76 -21.98
N PRO A 7 10.15 8.89 -22.39
CA PRO A 7 9.75 9.94 -21.44
C PRO A 7 8.60 9.49 -20.52
N HIS A 8 7.67 8.65 -21.00
CA HIS A 8 6.59 8.10 -20.17
C HIS A 8 7.07 6.99 -19.23
N ALA A 9 8.13 6.28 -19.58
CA ALA A 9 8.78 5.32 -18.70
C ALA A 9 9.56 6.02 -17.56
N GLU A 10 10.14 7.20 -17.80
CA GLU A 10 10.77 8.02 -16.75
C GLU A 10 9.73 8.60 -15.76
N GLU A 11 8.49 8.83 -16.20
CA GLU A 11 7.38 9.23 -15.33
C GLU A 11 6.88 8.11 -14.39
N LEU A 12 7.20 6.83 -14.67
CA LEU A 12 6.89 5.67 -13.81
C LEU A 12 7.69 5.64 -12.50
N ILE A 13 8.72 6.50 -12.35
CA ILE A 13 9.52 6.61 -11.12
C ILE A 13 8.72 7.27 -9.99
N ARG A 14 7.56 7.88 -10.29
CA ARG A 14 6.71 8.54 -9.29
C ARG A 14 5.45 7.71 -8.98
N PRO A 15 5.35 7.09 -7.80
CA PRO A 15 4.22 6.22 -7.44
C PRO A 15 2.87 6.96 -7.34
N GLU A 16 2.89 8.29 -7.28
CA GLU A 16 1.73 9.17 -7.06
C GLU A 16 0.89 9.44 -8.32
N ARG A 17 1.33 9.02 -9.51
CA ARG A 17 0.60 9.17 -10.78
C ARG A 17 0.23 7.83 -11.42
N THR A 18 -0.05 6.83 -10.59
CA THR A 18 -0.48 5.48 -10.99
C THR A 18 -1.95 5.43 -11.41
N THR A 19 -2.36 6.31 -12.32
CA THR A 19 -3.52 6.04 -13.17
C THR A 19 -2.99 5.79 -14.57
N LEU A 20 -2.70 4.53 -14.85
CA LEU A 20 -2.51 4.07 -16.21
C LEU A 20 -3.80 4.36 -16.98
N THR A 21 -3.82 5.41 -17.80
CA THR A 21 -4.61 5.35 -19.03
C THR A 21 -3.77 4.56 -20.01
N VAL A 22 -3.90 3.23 -19.95
CA VAL A 22 -3.38 2.37 -21.00
C VAL A 22 -4.24 2.64 -22.24
N ASN A 23 -3.87 3.67 -23.03
CA ASN A 23 -4.37 3.83 -24.38
C ASN A 23 -3.66 2.79 -25.27
N LEU A 24 -4.02 1.52 -25.06
CA LEU A 24 -4.05 0.58 -26.16
C LEU A 24 -5.10 1.16 -27.11
N ASN A 25 -4.74 1.38 -28.38
CA ASN A 25 -5.68 1.86 -29.38
C ASN A 25 -6.67 0.71 -29.65
N ILE A 26 -7.66 0.56 -28.77
CA ILE A 26 -8.57 -0.59 -28.62
C ILE A 26 -9.58 -0.66 -29.77
N GLU A 27 -9.76 0.42 -30.53
CA GLU A 27 -10.66 0.44 -31.68
C GLU A 27 -10.21 -0.50 -32.81
N HIS A 28 -8.94 -0.94 -32.83
CA HIS A 28 -8.39 -1.75 -33.93
C HIS A 28 -8.10 -3.22 -33.58
N TYR A 29 -8.07 -3.59 -32.29
CA TYR A 29 -7.80 -4.97 -31.87
C TYR A 29 -8.80 -5.39 -30.81
N ASN A 30 -9.73 -6.27 -31.22
CA ASN A 30 -10.74 -6.98 -30.42
C ASN A 30 -10.67 -6.70 -28.91
N GLN A 31 -11.61 -5.90 -28.41
CA GLN A 31 -11.84 -5.62 -27.00
C GLN A 31 -11.79 -6.90 -26.12
N GLN A 32 -12.17 -8.05 -26.71
CA GLN A 32 -12.00 -9.39 -26.13
C GLN A 32 -10.54 -9.76 -25.83
N LEU A 33 -9.59 -9.58 -26.76
CA LEU A 33 -8.17 -9.92 -26.56
C LEU A 33 -7.51 -9.10 -25.45
N ALA A 34 -7.78 -7.79 -25.41
CA ALA A 34 -7.27 -6.93 -24.34
C ALA A 34 -7.79 -7.36 -22.96
N THR A 35 -9.09 -7.70 -22.88
CA THR A 35 -9.65 -8.23 -21.63
C THR A 35 -9.15 -9.62 -21.28
N THR A 36 -8.87 -10.49 -22.25
CA THR A 36 -8.32 -11.84 -21.99
C THR A 36 -6.89 -11.78 -21.49
N ILE A 37 -6.03 -10.93 -22.07
CA ILE A 37 -4.65 -10.73 -21.61
C ILE A 37 -4.65 -10.14 -20.19
N GLN A 38 -5.51 -9.16 -19.89
CA GLN A 38 -5.67 -8.64 -18.53
C GLN A 38 -6.25 -9.68 -17.56
N LYS A 39 -7.13 -10.57 -18.04
CA LYS A 39 -7.78 -11.58 -17.20
C LYS A 39 -6.86 -12.75 -16.85
N GLU A 40 -6.01 -13.21 -17.77
CA GLU A 40 -5.22 -14.42 -17.57
C GLU A 40 -3.73 -14.17 -17.27
N PHE A 41 -3.11 -13.12 -17.81
CA PHE A 41 -1.64 -12.98 -17.74
C PHE A 41 -1.10 -12.44 -16.39
N TYR A 42 -1.99 -11.97 -15.51
CA TYR A 42 -1.63 -11.41 -14.20
C TYR A 42 -2.37 -12.09 -13.04
N ARG A 43 -2.97 -13.27 -13.26
CA ARG A 43 -3.69 -14.00 -12.22
C ARG A 43 -2.71 -14.81 -11.37
N GLU A 44 -2.57 -14.42 -10.11
CA GLU A 44 -1.72 -15.10 -9.13
C GLU A 44 -2.58 -15.73 -8.02
N ARG A 45 -2.18 -16.91 -7.54
CA ARG A 45 -2.83 -17.51 -6.36
C ARG A 45 -2.36 -16.81 -5.09
N ILE A 46 -3.22 -16.74 -4.07
CA ILE A 46 -2.90 -16.12 -2.78
C ILE A 46 -1.61 -16.71 -2.18
N ARG A 47 -1.38 -18.01 -2.34
CA ARG A 47 -0.16 -18.68 -1.86
C ARG A 47 1.13 -18.29 -2.57
N GLU A 48 1.03 -17.84 -3.83
CA GLU A 48 2.18 -17.50 -4.68
C GLU A 48 2.62 -16.04 -4.47
N LEU A 49 1.80 -15.25 -3.76
CA LEU A 49 2.15 -13.89 -3.36
C LEU A 49 3.38 -13.88 -2.46
N SER A 50 4.45 -13.30 -2.99
CA SER A 50 5.76 -13.17 -2.34
C SER A 50 6.25 -11.73 -2.43
N ALA A 51 7.37 -11.42 -1.78
CA ALA A 51 8.00 -10.10 -1.81
C ALA A 51 8.37 -9.65 -3.25
N GLY A 52 8.65 -10.59 -4.16
CA GLY A 52 8.91 -10.27 -5.58
C GLY A 52 7.70 -9.72 -6.34
N CYS A 53 6.50 -9.91 -5.80
CA CYS A 53 5.24 -9.41 -6.36
C CYS A 53 4.87 -8.01 -5.83
N VAL A 54 5.68 -7.44 -4.91
CA VAL A 54 5.42 -6.11 -4.35
C VAL A 54 5.58 -5.05 -5.42
N GLY A 55 4.61 -4.14 -5.52
CA GLY A 55 4.63 -3.05 -6.50
C GLY A 55 4.22 -3.44 -7.92
N THR A 56 3.88 -4.71 -8.18
CA THR A 56 3.37 -5.15 -9.49
C THR A 56 1.84 -5.13 -9.53
N LEU A 57 1.27 -4.99 -10.73
CA LEU A 57 -0.18 -5.13 -10.93
C LEU A 57 -0.53 -6.61 -11.06
N LEU A 58 -1.40 -7.08 -10.19
CA LEU A 58 -1.80 -8.49 -10.07
C LEU A 58 -3.32 -8.58 -9.97
N ARG A 59 -3.83 -9.77 -10.29
CA ARG A 59 -5.21 -10.17 -10.04
C ARG A 59 -5.21 -11.39 -9.12
N ILE A 60 -5.91 -11.29 -8.00
CA ILE A 60 -6.05 -12.39 -7.05
C ILE A 60 -7.53 -12.74 -6.90
N SER A 61 -7.83 -14.03 -6.81
CA SER A 61 -9.18 -14.53 -6.58
C SER A 61 -9.29 -15.12 -5.19
N GLY A 62 -10.40 -14.87 -4.51
CA GLY A 62 -10.64 -15.43 -3.19
C GLY A 62 -12.09 -15.36 -2.79
N GLN A 63 -12.45 -16.16 -1.78
CA GLN A 63 -13.72 -16.02 -1.10
C GLN A 63 -13.57 -14.98 0.00
N VAL A 64 -14.51 -14.03 0.05
CA VAL A 64 -14.57 -13.00 1.08
C VAL A 64 -15.05 -13.64 2.38
N VAL A 65 -14.22 -13.63 3.41
CA VAL A 65 -14.55 -14.23 4.72
C VAL A 65 -15.17 -13.19 5.64
N ARG A 66 -14.59 -11.99 5.65
CA ARG A 66 -15.00 -10.92 6.56
C ARG A 66 -14.78 -9.56 5.91
N THR A 67 -15.79 -8.71 6.01
CA THR A 67 -15.70 -7.29 5.67
C THR A 67 -15.66 -6.48 6.97
N HIS A 68 -14.82 -5.45 7.00
CA HIS A 68 -14.85 -4.44 8.06
C HIS A 68 -15.75 -3.28 7.64
N PRO A 69 -16.32 -2.52 8.60
CA PRO A 69 -17.07 -1.31 8.31
C PRO A 69 -16.19 -0.29 7.57
N VAL A 70 -16.85 0.54 6.78
CA VAL A 70 -16.20 1.63 6.05
C VAL A 70 -15.77 2.73 7.01
N HIS A 71 -14.54 3.22 6.85
CA HIS A 71 -13.99 4.33 7.61
C HIS A 71 -13.36 5.35 6.65
N PRO A 72 -13.44 6.66 6.96
CA PRO A 72 -12.74 7.67 6.16
C PRO A 72 -11.23 7.61 6.44
N GLU A 73 -10.43 7.46 5.38
CA GLU A 73 -8.96 7.55 5.40
C GLU A 73 -8.53 8.94 4.95
N LEU A 74 -7.67 9.60 5.74
CA LEU A 74 -7.03 10.85 5.35
C LEU A 74 -5.94 10.53 4.32
N VAL A 75 -6.11 10.96 3.07
CA VAL A 75 -5.14 10.73 1.98
C VAL A 75 -4.18 11.91 1.86
N SER A 76 -4.70 13.13 2.00
CA SER A 76 -3.91 14.36 1.95
C SER A 76 -4.39 15.32 3.03
N GLY A 77 -3.48 15.71 3.91
CA GLY A 77 -3.74 16.63 5.02
C GLY A 77 -3.37 18.06 4.68
N THR A 78 -4.26 18.99 5.00
CA THR A 78 -3.92 20.41 5.10
C THR A 78 -3.65 20.75 6.56
N PHE A 79 -2.48 21.29 6.86
CA PHE A 79 -2.04 21.61 8.21
C PHE A 79 -1.90 23.12 8.43
N LEU A 80 -2.29 23.59 9.61
CA LEU A 80 -2.12 24.96 10.08
C LEU A 80 -0.98 25.00 11.08
N CYS A 81 -0.02 25.88 10.83
CA CYS A 81 1.04 26.17 11.79
C CYS A 81 0.48 27.00 12.95
N MET A 82 0.60 26.52 14.19
CA MET A 82 0.06 27.25 15.35
C MET A 82 0.83 28.54 15.69
N ASP A 83 2.08 28.66 15.20
CA ASP A 83 2.96 29.80 15.53
C ASP A 83 2.76 30.99 14.58
N CYS A 84 2.72 30.74 13.27
CA CYS A 84 2.61 31.78 12.24
C CYS A 84 1.31 31.71 11.43
N GLN A 85 0.40 30.79 11.77
CA GLN A 85 -0.89 30.58 11.09
C GLN A 85 -0.79 30.27 9.60
N SER A 86 0.39 29.91 9.10
CA SER A 86 0.57 29.51 7.70
C SER A 86 -0.12 28.18 7.41
N VAL A 87 -0.74 28.10 6.23
CA VAL A 87 -1.43 26.91 5.74
C VAL A 87 -0.47 26.09 4.88
N ILE A 88 -0.25 24.84 5.26
CA ILE A 88 0.57 23.86 4.53
C ILE A 88 -0.41 22.84 3.94
N LYS A 89 -0.67 22.96 2.65
CA LYS A 89 -1.58 22.07 1.92
C LYS A 89 -0.84 20.87 1.35
N ASP A 90 -1.60 19.85 0.99
CA ASP A 90 -1.15 18.71 0.18
C ASP A 90 -0.04 17.87 0.84
N VAL A 91 -0.15 17.68 2.16
CA VAL A 91 0.78 16.81 2.89
C VAL A 91 0.26 15.38 2.80
N GLU A 92 0.92 14.58 1.98
CA GLU A 92 0.55 13.19 1.74
C GLU A 92 0.60 12.35 3.01
N GLN A 93 -0.37 11.44 3.12
CA GLN A 93 -0.47 10.50 4.23
C GLN A 93 -0.26 9.08 3.70
N GLN A 94 0.96 8.56 3.84
CA GLN A 94 1.30 7.21 3.40
C GLN A 94 1.10 6.21 4.55
N PHE A 95 -0.11 5.69 4.70
CA PHE A 95 -0.50 4.67 5.70
C PHE A 95 -0.21 5.01 7.17
N LYS A 96 0.16 6.27 7.45
CA LYS A 96 0.47 6.81 8.77
C LYS A 96 0.15 8.29 8.78
N TYR A 97 -0.43 8.74 9.89
CA TYR A 97 -0.59 10.16 10.15
C TYR A 97 0.77 10.84 10.24
N THR A 98 1.05 11.71 9.27
CA THR A 98 2.33 12.37 9.07
C THR A 98 2.11 13.88 9.04
N GLN A 99 2.76 14.56 9.99
CA GLN A 99 2.78 16.01 10.05
C GLN A 99 3.98 16.58 9.26
N PRO A 100 3.91 17.83 8.79
CA PRO A 100 5.06 18.52 8.22
C PRO A 100 6.24 18.54 9.20
N ALA A 101 7.46 18.29 8.70
CA ALA A 101 8.66 18.35 9.53
C ALA A 101 9.09 19.79 9.87
N ILE A 102 8.81 20.74 8.97
CA ILE A 102 9.21 22.15 9.09
C ILE A 102 8.08 23.02 8.52
N CYS A 103 7.85 24.17 9.14
CA CYS A 103 6.93 25.17 8.62
C CYS A 103 7.37 25.70 7.25
N ARG A 104 6.41 25.94 6.34
CA ARG A 104 6.70 26.48 5.00
C ARG A 104 7.12 27.97 5.03
N ASN A 105 6.81 28.69 6.11
CA ASN A 105 7.20 30.09 6.27
C ASN A 105 8.68 30.16 6.75
N PRO A 106 9.60 30.80 6.01
CA PRO A 106 11.02 30.85 6.36
C PRO A 106 11.32 31.62 7.65
N VAL A 107 10.41 32.50 8.09
CA VAL A 107 10.54 33.26 9.34
C VAL A 107 10.12 32.41 10.56
N CYS A 108 9.40 31.31 10.34
CA CYS A 108 8.87 30.46 11.40
C CYS A 108 9.74 29.23 11.63
N ALA A 109 10.24 29.06 12.86
CA ALA A 109 11.06 27.92 13.26
C ALA A 109 10.24 26.71 13.79
N ASN A 110 8.92 26.69 13.60
CA ASN A 110 8.06 25.62 14.10
C ASN A 110 8.31 24.28 13.38
N ARG A 111 8.39 23.19 14.17
CA ARG A 111 8.64 21.82 13.70
C ARG A 111 7.64 20.78 14.21
N CYS A 112 6.79 21.13 15.18
CA CYS A 112 5.92 20.15 15.83
C CYS A 112 4.48 20.64 16.00
N ARG A 113 4.25 21.95 16.12
CA ARG A 113 2.93 22.51 16.46
C ARG A 113 2.09 22.73 15.21
N PHE A 114 1.64 21.63 14.62
CA PHE A 114 0.75 21.65 13.46
C PHE A 114 -0.63 21.11 13.85
N MET A 115 -1.68 21.80 13.39
CA MET A 115 -3.07 21.39 13.56
C MET A 115 -3.64 20.98 12.21
N LEU A 116 -4.30 19.84 12.12
CA LEU A 116 -4.97 19.41 10.88
C LEU A 116 -6.24 20.25 10.66
N ASP A 117 -6.36 20.87 9.49
CA ASP A 117 -7.60 21.50 9.01
C ASP A 117 -8.42 20.44 8.28
N THR A 118 -9.40 19.84 8.98
CA THR A 118 -10.26 18.78 8.43
C THR A 118 -11.09 19.26 7.24
N ASN A 119 -11.46 20.54 7.18
CA ASN A 119 -12.33 21.06 6.12
C ASN A 119 -11.61 21.19 4.78
N LYS A 120 -10.29 21.38 4.79
CA LYS A 120 -9.44 21.52 3.59
C LYS A 120 -8.60 20.28 3.31
N SER A 121 -8.80 19.22 4.08
CA SER A 121 -8.12 17.95 3.90
C SER A 121 -8.92 17.04 2.98
N ARG A 122 -8.23 16.13 2.28
CA ARG A 122 -8.86 15.16 1.39
C ARG A 122 -8.96 13.82 2.09
N PHE A 123 -10.20 13.34 2.20
CA PHE A 123 -10.53 12.02 2.72
C PHE A 123 -11.03 11.14 1.58
N VAL A 124 -10.81 9.83 1.72
CA VAL A 124 -11.31 8.81 0.82
C VAL A 124 -11.88 7.67 1.66
N ASP A 125 -12.93 7.02 1.18
CA ASP A 125 -13.48 5.84 1.86
C ASP A 125 -12.48 4.70 1.84
N PHE A 126 -12.29 4.09 3.00
CA PHE A 126 -11.40 2.97 3.22
C PHE A 126 -12.18 1.81 3.80
N GLN A 127 -11.94 0.62 3.27
CA GLN A 127 -12.51 -0.61 3.78
C GLN A 127 -11.47 -1.71 3.78
N LYS A 128 -11.40 -2.45 4.89
CA LYS A 128 -10.58 -3.65 5.00
C LYS A 128 -11.45 -4.89 4.77
N VAL A 129 -10.97 -5.80 3.93
CA VAL A 129 -11.64 -7.07 3.63
C VAL A 129 -10.63 -8.19 3.81
N ARG A 130 -11.05 -9.29 4.44
CA ARG A 130 -10.24 -10.50 4.54
C ARG A 130 -10.75 -11.54 3.57
N ILE A 131 -9.87 -11.98 2.68
CA ILE A 131 -10.18 -13.01 1.69
C ILE A 131 -9.40 -14.28 2.01
N GLN A 132 -9.94 -15.42 1.56
CA GLN A 132 -9.35 -16.74 1.72
C GLN A 132 -9.30 -17.45 0.38
N GLU A 133 -8.31 -18.33 0.24
CA GLU A 133 -8.18 -19.21 -0.91
C GLU A 133 -9.46 -20.00 -1.17
N THR A 134 -9.80 -20.17 -2.45
CA THR A 134 -10.97 -20.96 -2.83
C THR A 134 -10.66 -22.45 -2.72
N GLN A 135 -11.66 -23.26 -2.36
CA GLN A 135 -11.50 -24.71 -2.18
C GLN A 135 -10.94 -25.42 -3.43
N ALA A 136 -11.22 -24.88 -4.62
CA ALA A 136 -10.76 -25.45 -5.89
C ALA A 136 -9.24 -25.31 -6.11
N GLU A 137 -8.61 -24.32 -5.48
CA GLU A 137 -7.17 -24.02 -5.65
C GLU A 137 -6.32 -24.64 -4.52
N LEU A 138 -6.95 -25.30 -3.54
CA LEU A 138 -6.28 -25.92 -2.40
C LEU A 138 -5.67 -27.28 -2.73
N PRO A 139 -4.37 -27.48 -2.49
CA PRO A 139 -3.76 -28.80 -2.51
C PRO A 139 -4.27 -29.65 -1.35
N GLN A 140 -4.30 -30.95 -1.60
CA GLN A 140 -4.71 -31.93 -0.61
C GLN A 140 -3.90 -31.79 0.69
N GLY A 141 -4.59 -31.74 1.82
CA GLY A 141 -3.99 -31.68 3.15
C GLY A 141 -3.44 -30.32 3.58
N SER A 142 -3.62 -29.25 2.79
CA SER A 142 -3.19 -27.90 3.16
C SER A 142 -4.30 -27.08 3.80
N ILE A 143 -3.93 -26.21 4.75
CA ILE A 143 -4.84 -25.23 5.34
C ILE A 143 -4.96 -24.02 4.39
N PRO A 144 -6.18 -23.53 4.09
CA PRO A 144 -6.35 -22.38 3.21
C PRO A 144 -5.71 -21.12 3.79
N ARG A 145 -4.91 -20.42 3.00
CA ARG A 145 -4.31 -19.15 3.42
C ARG A 145 -5.32 -18.00 3.25
N SER A 146 -5.15 -16.99 4.09
CA SER A 146 -5.94 -15.76 4.03
C SER A 146 -5.03 -14.55 3.90
N ILE A 147 -5.44 -13.55 3.13
CA ILE A 147 -4.76 -12.28 2.99
C ILE A 147 -5.73 -11.13 3.25
N GLU A 148 -5.19 -10.01 3.74
CA GLU A 148 -5.94 -8.76 3.88
C GLU A 148 -5.92 -7.98 2.56
N VAL A 149 -7.08 -7.50 2.17
CA VAL A 149 -7.30 -6.63 1.03
C VAL A 149 -7.80 -5.28 1.52
N ILE A 150 -7.18 -4.21 1.06
CA ILE A 150 -7.62 -2.84 1.27
C ILE A 150 -8.36 -2.38 0.02
N LEU A 151 -9.57 -1.86 0.21
CA LEU A 151 -10.41 -1.23 -0.81
C LEU A 151 -10.47 0.27 -0.52
N ARG A 152 -10.41 1.07 -1.59
CA ARG A 152 -10.49 2.54 -1.53
C ARG A 152 -11.51 3.08 -2.52
N ALA A 153 -12.13 4.20 -2.18
CA ALA A 153 -13.05 4.94 -3.06
C ALA A 153 -14.15 4.03 -3.64
N GLU A 154 -14.31 3.99 -4.97
CA GLU A 154 -15.37 3.27 -5.68
C GLU A 154 -15.32 1.74 -5.49
N ALA A 155 -14.18 1.19 -5.07
CA ALA A 155 -14.05 -0.25 -4.81
C ALA A 155 -14.68 -0.67 -3.47
N VAL A 156 -15.00 0.28 -2.59
CA VAL A 156 -15.60 0.04 -1.28
C VAL A 156 -17.04 -0.47 -1.43
N GLU A 157 -17.48 -1.36 -0.53
CA GLU A 157 -18.80 -2.01 -0.53
C GLU A 157 -19.11 -2.92 -1.74
N MET A 158 -18.19 -3.05 -2.69
CA MET A 158 -18.33 -3.95 -3.85
C MET A 158 -18.23 -5.44 -3.52
N ALA A 159 -17.68 -5.78 -2.35
CA ALA A 159 -17.47 -7.16 -1.91
C ALA A 159 -18.25 -7.45 -0.63
N GLN A 160 -19.03 -8.53 -0.60
CA GLN A 160 -19.77 -8.97 0.60
C GLN A 160 -19.22 -10.30 1.14
N ALA A 161 -19.46 -10.56 2.43
CA ALA A 161 -19.04 -11.81 3.04
C ALA A 161 -19.75 -13.01 2.38
N GLY A 162 -18.97 -14.03 2.01
CA GLY A 162 -19.43 -15.21 1.29
C GLY A 162 -19.18 -15.15 -0.22
N ASP A 163 -19.02 -13.97 -0.80
CA ASP A 163 -18.82 -13.80 -2.24
C ASP A 163 -17.47 -14.32 -2.70
N ARG A 164 -17.42 -14.76 -3.96
CA ARG A 164 -16.18 -15.04 -4.68
C ARG A 164 -15.89 -13.87 -5.60
N CYS A 165 -14.81 -13.17 -5.33
CA CYS A 165 -14.42 -11.98 -6.05
C CYS A 165 -12.99 -12.10 -6.57
N ASP A 166 -12.76 -11.46 -7.71
CA ASP A 166 -11.45 -11.21 -8.26
C ASP A 166 -11.07 -9.76 -7.97
N PHE A 167 -9.95 -9.60 -7.27
CA PHE A 167 -9.39 -8.32 -6.89
C PHE A 167 -8.23 -8.00 -7.81
N THR A 168 -8.25 -6.82 -8.43
CA THR A 168 -7.15 -6.32 -9.26
C THR A 168 -6.49 -5.16 -8.54
N GLY A 169 -5.16 -5.17 -8.46
CA GLY A 169 -4.42 -4.18 -7.70
C GLY A 169 -2.97 -4.56 -7.48
N THR A 170 -2.38 -4.06 -6.41
CA THR A 170 -0.95 -4.20 -6.14
C THR A 170 -0.69 -4.72 -4.75
N LEU A 171 0.29 -5.62 -4.63
CA LEU A 171 0.77 -6.07 -3.33
C LEU A 171 1.63 -4.98 -2.70
N ILE A 172 1.27 -4.57 -1.49
CA ILE A 172 1.96 -3.52 -0.72
C ILE A 172 2.45 -4.07 0.61
N VAL A 173 3.43 -3.36 1.17
CA VAL A 173 4.02 -3.68 2.47
C VAL A 173 3.56 -2.62 3.46
N VAL A 174 2.92 -3.02 4.54
CA VAL A 174 2.43 -2.10 5.57
C VAL A 174 3.21 -2.36 6.88
N PRO A 175 3.79 -1.32 7.51
CA PRO A 175 4.51 -1.49 8.77
C PRO A 175 3.55 -1.82 9.91
N ASP A 176 3.97 -2.72 10.78
CA ASP A 176 3.27 -2.99 12.03
C ASP A 176 3.63 -1.92 13.06
N ILE A 177 2.76 -0.91 13.19
CA ILE A 177 2.97 0.21 14.11
C ILE A 177 2.79 -0.24 15.57
N SER A 178 2.10 -1.36 15.84
CA SER A 178 1.95 -1.93 17.19
C SER A 178 3.31 -2.32 17.76
N ALA A 179 4.15 -2.97 16.96
CA ALA A 179 5.52 -3.31 17.32
C ALA A 179 6.40 -2.06 17.56
N LEU A 180 6.09 -0.94 16.88
CA LEU A 180 6.80 0.33 17.07
C LEU A 180 6.37 1.10 18.33
N ALA A 181 5.11 0.97 18.75
CA ALA A 181 4.54 1.73 19.87
C ALA A 181 4.87 1.14 21.25
N LEU A 182 5.10 -0.18 21.36
CA LEU A 182 5.53 -0.82 22.61
C LEU A 182 6.96 -0.44 23.05
N ALA A 183 7.76 0.18 22.18
CA ALA A 183 9.13 0.62 22.45
C ALA A 183 9.18 2.12 22.82
N GLY A 184 8.55 2.48 23.94
CA GLY A 184 8.35 3.84 24.47
C GLY A 184 9.59 4.67 24.82
N THR A 185 10.73 4.50 24.16
CA THR A 185 11.93 5.32 24.36
C THR A 185 12.27 6.07 23.07
N ARG A 186 12.06 7.39 23.12
CA ARG A 186 12.50 8.34 22.09
C ARG A 186 14.00 8.14 21.86
N ALA A 187 14.38 7.68 20.67
CA ALA A 187 15.75 7.78 20.22
C ALA A 187 15.98 9.24 19.83
N GLU A 188 16.48 10.05 20.76
CA GLU A 188 17.06 11.33 20.41
C GLU A 188 18.28 11.06 19.51
N THR A 189 18.23 11.54 18.27
CA THR A 189 19.42 11.58 17.41
C THR A 189 20.37 12.62 18.00
N SER A 190 21.19 12.20 18.98
CA SER A 190 22.29 13.00 19.50
C SER A 190 23.35 13.12 18.42
N SER A 191 23.15 14.07 17.52
CA SER A 191 24.19 14.59 16.64
C SER A 191 24.73 15.87 17.25
N ARG A 192 25.69 15.72 18.19
CA ARG A 192 26.73 16.70 18.55
C ARG A 192 27.58 16.14 19.70
N ILE A 193 28.70 15.51 19.35
CA ILE A 193 29.83 15.37 20.27
C ILE A 193 30.88 16.36 19.80
N THR A 194 30.87 17.55 20.41
CA THR A 194 32.03 18.45 20.43
C THR A 194 32.89 18.00 21.62
N GLY A 195 34.14 17.63 21.35
CA GLY A 195 34.89 16.69 22.19
C GLY A 195 35.40 17.17 23.54
N LYS A 196 35.81 16.21 24.37
CA LYS A 196 37.14 16.13 25.02
C LYS A 196 37.28 14.80 25.79
N GLU A 197 38.38 14.12 25.50
CA GLU A 197 39.21 13.25 26.35
C GLU A 197 38.55 12.38 27.44
N GLY A 198 38.64 11.06 27.24
CA GLY A 198 38.36 10.04 28.27
C GLY A 198 38.24 8.65 27.66
N PHE A 199 39.38 8.01 27.41
CA PHE A 199 39.45 6.60 27.01
C PHE A 199 39.27 5.75 28.30
N GLU A 200 38.06 5.26 28.54
CA GLU A 200 37.88 3.97 29.22
C GLU A 200 37.09 3.07 28.28
N ALA A 201 37.77 2.00 27.88
CA ALA A 201 37.27 1.00 26.97
C ALA A 201 36.21 0.15 27.69
N ASP A 202 34.95 0.51 27.53
CA ASP A 202 33.87 -0.46 27.59
C ASP A 202 33.38 -0.67 26.15
N GLY A 203 33.82 -1.78 25.56
CA GLY A 203 33.39 -2.14 24.22
C GLY A 203 31.87 -2.25 24.20
N ILE A 204 31.23 -1.64 23.20
CA ILE A 204 29.77 -1.71 23.03
C ILE A 204 29.41 -3.17 22.72
N GLN A 205 29.18 -3.97 23.75
CA GLN A 205 28.74 -5.35 23.63
C GLN A 205 27.26 -5.37 23.28
N GLY A 206 26.97 -5.41 21.99
CA GLY A 206 25.67 -5.81 21.49
C GLY A 206 25.12 -4.91 20.39
N LEU A 207 24.68 -5.55 19.30
CA LEU A 207 23.86 -4.95 18.25
C LEU A 207 22.60 -4.22 18.80
N LYS A 208 22.17 -4.53 20.04
CA LYS A 208 21.09 -3.85 20.75
C LYS A 208 21.39 -2.38 21.09
N ALA A 209 22.64 -2.01 21.32
CA ALA A 209 23.04 -0.62 21.60
C ALA A 209 23.02 0.27 20.34
N LEU A 210 23.06 -0.34 19.15
CA LEU A 210 22.89 0.35 17.86
C LEU A 210 21.42 0.65 17.53
N GLY A 211 20.48 0.41 18.44
CA GLY A 211 19.07 0.74 18.21
C GLY A 211 18.54 0.10 16.93
N VAL A 212 18.98 -1.13 16.61
CA VAL A 212 18.42 -1.92 15.51
C VAL A 212 16.98 -2.26 15.91
N ARG A 213 16.06 -1.39 15.52
CA ARG A 213 14.62 -1.57 15.70
C ARG A 213 14.19 -2.66 14.75
N GLU A 214 13.61 -3.73 15.29
CA GLU A 214 12.98 -4.76 14.47
C GLU A 214 11.74 -4.12 13.82
N LEU A 215 11.84 -3.81 12.54
CA LEU A 215 10.75 -3.29 11.73
C LEU A 215 9.98 -4.50 11.18
N SER A 216 8.93 -4.91 11.90
CA SER A 216 8.00 -5.90 11.38
C SER A 216 7.08 -5.26 10.33
N TYR A 217 6.95 -5.95 9.21
CA TYR A 217 6.04 -5.58 8.13
C TYR A 217 5.18 -6.78 7.78
N TRP A 218 3.95 -6.52 7.32
CA TRP A 218 3.09 -7.54 6.74
C TRP A 218 2.70 -7.15 5.30
N LEU A 219 2.41 -8.17 4.49
CA LEU A 219 1.94 -7.99 3.12
C LEU A 219 0.43 -7.79 3.12
N VAL A 220 -0.02 -6.75 2.42
CA VAL A 220 -1.44 -6.43 2.21
C VAL A 220 -1.67 -6.24 0.73
N PHE A 221 -2.83 -6.64 0.23
CA PHE A 221 -3.20 -6.38 -1.16
C PHE A 221 -4.01 -5.08 -1.25
N LEU A 222 -3.53 -4.08 -1.98
CA LEU A 222 -4.28 -2.87 -2.26
C LEU A 222 -5.03 -3.05 -3.58
N ALA A 223 -6.34 -3.25 -3.51
CA ALA A 223 -7.16 -3.44 -4.69
C ALA A 223 -7.71 -2.10 -5.21
N SER A 224 -7.54 -1.87 -6.51
CA SER A 224 -8.10 -0.74 -7.24
C SER A 224 -9.42 -1.09 -7.92
N HIS A 225 -9.67 -2.37 -8.17
CA HIS A 225 -10.89 -2.84 -8.81
C HIS A 225 -11.33 -4.21 -8.26
N VAL A 226 -12.64 -4.39 -8.11
CA VAL A 226 -13.28 -5.62 -7.62
C VAL A 226 -14.31 -6.08 -8.65
N ALA A 227 -14.24 -7.35 -9.03
CA ALA A 227 -15.26 -7.97 -9.88
C ALA A 227 -15.74 -9.29 -9.27
N PRO A 228 -17.02 -9.67 -9.47
CA PRO A 228 -17.47 -11.01 -9.13
C PRO A 228 -16.74 -12.04 -9.99
N THR A 229 -16.29 -13.14 -9.38
CA THR A 229 -15.60 -14.22 -10.11
C THR A 229 -16.62 -14.94 -10.99
N ASN A 230 -16.47 -14.85 -12.31
CA ASN A 230 -17.35 -15.54 -13.25
C ASN A 230 -17.02 -17.06 -13.27
N PRO A 231 -17.95 -17.95 -12.88
CA PRO A 231 -17.65 -19.39 -12.74
C PRO A 231 -17.38 -20.10 -14.07
N TRP A 232 -17.74 -19.50 -15.20
CA TRP A 232 -17.54 -20.08 -16.54
C TRP A 232 -16.12 -20.01 -17.08
N VAL A 233 -15.25 -19.18 -16.51
CA VAL A 233 -13.85 -19.02 -17.00
C VAL A 233 -12.87 -19.94 -16.25
N SER A 234 -13.23 -20.41 -15.05
CA SER A 234 -12.38 -21.28 -14.24
C SER A 234 -12.34 -22.75 -14.70
N SER A 235 -13.08 -23.15 -15.74
CA SER A 235 -13.17 -24.53 -16.22
C SER A 235 -12.45 -24.80 -17.54
N CYS A 236 -11.62 -23.88 -18.03
CA CYS A 236 -10.73 -24.20 -19.14
C CYS A 236 -9.44 -24.83 -18.59
N PRO A 237 -9.26 -26.16 -18.65
CA PRO A 237 -7.92 -26.72 -18.49
C PRO A 237 -7.07 -26.12 -19.61
N VAL A 238 -5.95 -25.50 -19.23
CA VAL A 238 -4.87 -25.19 -20.17
C VAL A 238 -4.43 -26.52 -20.76
N ALA A 239 -4.98 -26.88 -21.92
CA ALA A 239 -4.44 -27.95 -22.73
C ALA A 239 -3.07 -27.47 -23.22
N MET A 240 -2.03 -27.95 -22.54
CA MET A 240 -0.69 -27.98 -23.10
C MET A 240 -0.68 -29.02 -24.22
N GLU A 241 -0.69 -28.55 -25.46
CA GLU A 241 -0.13 -29.24 -26.63
C GLU A 241 0.87 -28.32 -27.32
#